data_AF-A0A1B2J0X2-F1
#
_entry.id   AF-A0A1B2J0X2-F1
#
_cell.length_a   1.000
_cell.length_b   1.000
_cell.length_c   1.000
_cell.angle_alpha   90.00
_cell.angle_beta   90.00
_cell.angle_gamma   90.00
#
_symmetry.space_group_name_H-M   'P 1'
#
loop_
_entity.id
_entity.type
_entity.pdbx_description
1 polymer ?
#
loop_
_entity_poly.entity_id
_entity_poly.type
_entity_poly.pdbx_seq_one_letter_code
_entity_poly.pdbx_strand_id
1 'polypeptide(L)'
;MSKLSSYAIYQAKYLVAQLTRPDQYPIDYPVPAMTVFSLPKLGQVGVSTQTAKAQPNAYTIQTIDAATWQTYARLNQRPTQLKLVRLNSDQRIVGMTVLGDQADNLVNDFALLLNGKIDGPELQKMIFAYPAMADDLFGMWY
;
A
#
# COMPACT_ATOMS: atom_id res chain seq x y z
N MET A 1 -1.86 -17.12 5.32
CA MET A 1 -0.87 -16.19 5.90
C MET A 1 0.35 -16.13 5.00
N SER A 2 0.89 -14.94 4.74
CA SER A 2 2.02 -14.74 3.84
C SER A 2 3.32 -15.28 4.44
N LYS A 3 4.11 -16.02 3.64
CA LYS A 3 5.41 -16.57 4.03
C LYS A 3 6.52 -15.58 3.63
N LEU A 4 6.73 -14.54 4.44
CA LEU A 4 7.70 -13.47 4.17
C LEU A 4 8.56 -13.17 5.40
N SER A 5 9.80 -12.73 5.19
CA SER A 5 10.73 -12.40 6.29
C SER A 5 10.19 -11.31 7.21
N SER A 6 9.47 -10.31 6.68
CA SER A 6 8.82 -9.26 7.46
C SER A 6 7.78 -9.82 8.44
N TYR A 7 7.02 -10.84 8.03
CA TYR A 7 6.05 -11.52 8.89
C TYR A 7 6.74 -12.31 10.00
N ALA A 8 7.84 -13.02 9.69
CA ALA A 8 8.62 -13.74 10.69
C ALA A 8 9.19 -12.79 11.76
N ILE A 9 9.74 -11.64 11.35
CA ILE A 9 10.24 -10.62 12.27
C ILE A 9 9.10 -10.06 13.14
N TYR A 10 7.94 -9.78 12.54
CA TYR A 10 6.78 -9.26 13.28
C TYR A 10 6.30 -10.26 14.34
N GLN A 11 6.15 -11.53 13.97
CA GLN A 11 5.75 -12.60 14.87
C GLN A 11 6.77 -12.86 15.98
N ALA A 12 8.07 -12.77 15.69
CA ALA A 12 9.11 -12.88 16.69
C ALA A 12 9.04 -11.75 17.72
N LYS A 13 8.83 -10.49 17.27
CA LYS A 13 8.63 -9.34 18.18
C LYS A 13 7.41 -9.54 19.07
N TYR A 14 6.29 -9.98 18.50
CA TYR A 14 5.09 -10.32 19.25
C TYR A 14 5.35 -11.40 20.30
N LEU A 15 6.04 -12.49 19.94
CA LEU A 15 6.34 -13.58 20.86
C LEU A 15 7.20 -13.09 22.04
N VAL A 16 8.25 -12.31 21.77
CA VAL A 16 9.09 -11.71 22.82
C VAL A 16 8.27 -10.80 23.74
N ALA A 17 7.36 -9.99 23.18
CA ALA A 17 6.46 -9.15 23.97
C ALA A 17 5.56 -10.01 24.87
N GLN A 18 4.93 -11.05 24.32
CA GLN A 18 4.05 -11.94 25.08
C GLN A 18 4.76 -12.69 26.20
N LEU A 19 6.02 -13.09 26.01
CA LEU A 19 6.82 -13.75 27.04
C LEU A 19 7.25 -12.81 28.18
N THR A 20 7.36 -11.51 27.91
CA THR A 20 7.79 -10.51 28.89
C THR A 20 6.64 -9.73 29.54
N ARG A 21 5.49 -9.62 28.84
CA ARG A 21 4.25 -8.98 29.28
C ARG A 21 3.06 -9.78 28.70
N PRO A 22 2.50 -10.73 29.46
CA PRO A 22 1.44 -11.60 28.97
C PRO A 22 0.07 -10.91 29.03
N ASP A 23 -0.20 -10.01 28.10
CA ASP A 23 -1.48 -9.29 27.98
C ASP A 23 -1.91 -9.02 26.53
N GLN A 24 -1.07 -9.34 25.53
CA GLN A 24 -1.33 -9.02 24.12
C GLN A 24 -1.70 -10.29 23.34
N TYR A 25 -2.92 -10.80 23.52
CA TYR A 25 -3.47 -11.90 22.72
C TYR A 25 -4.92 -11.60 22.29
N PRO A 26 -5.35 -11.95 21.06
CA PRO A 26 -4.56 -12.55 19.96
C PRO A 26 -3.64 -11.54 19.25
N ILE A 27 -2.69 -12.04 18.46
CA ILE A 27 -1.86 -11.19 17.58
C ILE A 27 -2.74 -10.40 16.61
N ASP A 28 -2.62 -9.08 16.64
CA ASP A 28 -3.23 -8.20 15.65
C ASP A 28 -2.24 -7.97 14.49
N TYR A 29 -2.66 -8.28 13.26
CA TYR A 29 -1.77 -8.14 12.11
C TYR A 29 -2.00 -6.79 11.42
N PRO A 30 -0.93 -6.02 11.14
CA PRO A 30 -1.05 -4.79 10.38
C PRO A 30 -1.48 -5.09 8.94
N VAL A 31 -1.76 -4.02 8.20
CA VAL A 31 -2.12 -4.09 6.78
C VAL A 31 -1.08 -4.90 6.01
N PRO A 32 -1.47 -5.97 5.29
CA PRO A 32 -0.53 -6.84 4.59
C PRO A 32 0.14 -6.08 3.46
N ALA A 33 1.45 -6.23 3.29
CA ALA A 33 2.25 -5.61 2.24
C ALA A 33 3.26 -6.61 1.67
N MET A 34 3.42 -6.64 0.35
CA MET A 34 4.40 -7.51 -0.32
C MET A 34 4.85 -6.94 -1.67
N THR A 35 6.03 -7.37 -2.12
CA THR A 35 6.57 -7.04 -3.43
C THR A 35 7.27 -8.25 -4.04
N VAL A 36 7.12 -8.41 -5.36
CA VAL A 36 7.86 -9.35 -6.19
C VAL A 36 8.89 -8.55 -7.00
N PHE A 37 10.16 -8.89 -6.83
CA PHE A 37 11.29 -8.23 -7.52
C PHE A 37 11.49 -8.75 -8.95
N SER A 38 10.48 -8.54 -9.80
CA SER A 38 10.56 -8.71 -11.25
C SER A 38 10.98 -7.42 -11.95
N LEU A 39 11.08 -7.45 -13.29
CA LEU A 39 11.29 -6.27 -14.14
C LEU A 39 10.12 -6.12 -15.12
N PRO A 40 9.23 -5.11 -14.94
CA PRO A 40 9.12 -4.21 -13.79
C PRO A 40 8.64 -4.96 -12.52
N LYS A 41 8.80 -4.34 -11.34
CA LYS A 41 8.38 -4.93 -10.05
C LYS A 41 6.85 -4.94 -9.93
N LEU A 42 6.31 -5.89 -9.16
CA LEU A 42 4.89 -5.97 -8.81
C LEU A 42 4.73 -5.88 -7.29
N GLY A 43 3.93 -4.95 -6.81
CA GLY A 43 3.69 -4.69 -5.39
C GLY A 43 2.21 -4.71 -5.04
N GLN A 44 1.89 -5.10 -3.82
CA GLN A 44 0.53 -5.04 -3.28
C GLN A 44 0.52 -4.71 -1.80
N VAL A 45 -0.51 -3.97 -1.37
CA VAL A 45 -0.79 -3.67 0.03
C VAL A 45 -2.29 -3.63 0.28
N GLY A 46 -2.72 -4.09 1.45
CA GLY A 46 -4.12 -4.09 1.89
C GLY A 46 -5.03 -5.06 1.12
N VAL A 47 -6.28 -4.67 0.90
CA VAL A 47 -7.28 -5.47 0.18
C VAL A 47 -6.81 -5.69 -1.25
N SER A 48 -6.68 -6.96 -1.65
CA SER A 48 -6.21 -7.30 -2.99
C SER A 48 -7.25 -6.97 -4.06
N THR A 49 -6.80 -6.70 -5.29
CA THR A 49 -7.71 -6.55 -6.43
C THR A 49 -8.53 -7.82 -6.70
N GLN A 50 -8.02 -9.00 -6.32
CA GLN A 50 -8.75 -10.27 -6.45
C GLN A 50 -9.90 -10.31 -5.45
N THR A 51 -9.66 -9.95 -4.19
CA THR A 51 -10.68 -9.85 -3.14
C THR A 51 -11.74 -8.82 -3.51
N ALA A 52 -11.33 -7.64 -3.97
CA ALA A 52 -12.24 -6.58 -4.40
C ALA A 52 -13.16 -7.02 -5.55
N LYS A 53 -12.61 -7.73 -6.56
CA LYS A 53 -13.40 -8.30 -7.66
C LYS A 53 -14.41 -9.36 -7.20
N ALA A 54 -14.07 -10.13 -6.17
CA ALA A 54 -14.97 -11.13 -5.60
C ALA A 54 -16.09 -10.51 -4.73
N GLN A 55 -15.94 -9.24 -4.32
CA GLN A 55 -16.87 -8.53 -3.45
C GLN A 55 -17.23 -7.14 -4.03
N PRO A 56 -17.82 -7.08 -5.25
CA PRO A 56 -18.06 -5.81 -5.94
C PRO A 56 -19.07 -4.89 -5.22
N ASN A 57 -19.92 -5.44 -4.35
CA ASN A 57 -20.84 -4.64 -3.53
C ASN A 57 -20.11 -3.88 -2.42
N ALA A 58 -18.95 -4.36 -1.97
CA ALA A 58 -18.18 -3.76 -0.90
C ALA A 58 -17.05 -2.84 -1.41
N TYR A 59 -16.51 -3.12 -2.59
CA TYR A 59 -15.33 -2.42 -3.10
C TYR A 59 -15.46 -1.99 -4.56
N THR A 60 -14.77 -0.88 -4.88
CA THR A 60 -14.54 -0.40 -6.24
C THR A 60 -13.05 -0.42 -6.55
N ILE A 61 -12.69 -0.72 -7.80
CA ILE A 61 -11.31 -0.72 -8.27
C ILE A 61 -11.11 0.44 -9.27
N GLN A 62 -10.19 1.34 -8.95
CA GLN A 62 -9.76 2.43 -9.84
C GLN A 62 -8.41 2.06 -10.45
N THR A 63 -8.28 2.11 -11.77
CA THR A 63 -6.99 1.91 -12.46
C THR A 63 -6.39 3.26 -12.83
N ILE A 64 -5.11 3.44 -12.55
CA ILE A 64 -4.36 4.68 -12.80
C ILE A 64 -3.16 4.32 -13.69
N ASP A 65 -3.00 5.06 -14.79
CA ASP A 65 -1.73 5.10 -15.51
C ASP A 65 -0.79 6.05 -14.76
N ALA A 66 0.16 5.48 -14.03
CA ALA A 66 1.10 6.24 -13.22
C ALA A 66 2.38 6.59 -14.00
N ALA A 67 2.48 6.27 -15.29
CA ALA A 67 3.64 6.63 -16.11
C ALA A 67 3.81 8.15 -16.28
N THR A 68 2.75 8.93 -16.02
CA THR A 68 2.76 10.40 -16.07
C THR A 68 3.17 11.05 -14.75
N TRP A 69 3.23 10.29 -13.65
CA TRP A 69 3.70 10.81 -12.36
C TRP A 69 5.18 11.17 -12.43
N GLN A 70 5.59 12.18 -11.67
CA GLN A 70 6.92 12.79 -11.76
C GLN A 70 8.03 11.75 -11.58
N THR A 71 7.86 10.83 -10.62
CA THR A 71 8.83 9.77 -10.33
C THR A 71 9.11 8.86 -11.52
N TYR A 72 8.06 8.45 -12.24
CA TYR A 72 8.19 7.52 -13.36
C TYR A 72 8.50 8.26 -14.67
N ALA A 73 7.88 9.43 -14.88
CA ALA A 73 8.07 10.25 -16.07
C ALA A 73 9.52 10.71 -16.22
N ARG A 74 10.17 11.19 -15.14
CA ARG A 74 11.56 11.67 -15.19
C ARG A 74 12.57 10.57 -15.55
N LEU A 75 12.22 9.31 -15.30
CA LEU A 75 13.05 8.14 -15.58
C LEU A 75 12.62 7.41 -16.86
N ASN A 76 11.61 7.92 -17.57
CA ASN A 76 10.98 7.27 -18.72
C ASN A 76 10.56 5.82 -18.42
N GLN A 77 10.05 5.57 -17.22
CA GLN A 77 9.67 4.23 -16.76
C GLN A 77 8.30 3.84 -17.29
N ARG A 78 8.28 2.79 -18.11
CA ARG A 78 7.06 2.20 -18.68
C ARG A 78 7.24 0.67 -18.82
N PRO A 79 6.17 -0.14 -18.60
CA PRO A 79 4.85 0.27 -18.15
C PRO A 79 4.82 0.63 -16.66
N THR A 80 3.94 1.54 -16.26
CA THR A 80 3.66 1.80 -14.84
C THR A 80 2.15 1.94 -14.63
N GLN A 81 1.57 1.02 -13.86
CA GLN A 81 0.13 1.01 -13.58
C GLN A 81 -0.14 0.80 -12.10
N LEU A 82 -1.15 1.50 -11.61
CA LEU A 82 -1.74 1.31 -10.30
C LEU A 82 -3.17 0.81 -10.40
N LYS A 83 -3.57 0.00 -9.43
CA LYS A 83 -4.96 -0.31 -9.10
C LYS A 83 -5.20 0.01 -7.65
N LEU A 84 -6.09 0.95 -7.39
CA LEU A 84 -6.56 1.29 -6.05
C LEU A 84 -7.84 0.54 -5.75
N VAL A 85 -7.95 0.01 -4.55
CA VAL A 85 -9.17 -0.58 -4.01
C VAL A 85 -9.75 0.40 -3.00
N ARG A 86 -10.99 0.83 -3.24
CA ARG A 86 -11.74 1.73 -2.36
C ARG A 86 -12.93 1.01 -1.75
N LEU A 87 -13.27 1.33 -0.51
CA LEU A 87 -14.55 0.92 0.07
C LEU A 87 -15.69 1.71 -0.55
N ASN A 88 -16.78 1.04 -0.87
CA ASN A 88 -17.96 1.71 -1.44
C ASN A 88 -18.66 2.61 -0.41
N SER A 89 -18.58 2.27 0.88
CA SER A 89 -19.27 2.98 1.96
C SER A 89 -18.80 4.41 2.17
N ASP A 90 -17.50 4.67 2.04
CA ASP A 90 -16.87 5.95 2.38
C ASP A 90 -15.75 6.37 1.42
N GLN A 91 -15.56 5.64 0.32
CA GLN A 91 -14.56 5.90 -0.73
C GLN A 91 -13.10 5.89 -0.26
N ARG A 92 -12.83 5.46 0.97
CA ARG A 92 -11.46 5.39 1.49
C ARG A 92 -10.68 4.29 0.78
N ILE A 93 -9.40 4.55 0.53
CA ILE A 93 -8.50 3.54 -0.05
C ILE A 93 -8.21 2.49 1.03
N VAL A 94 -8.36 1.22 0.68
CA VAL A 94 -8.12 0.06 1.56
C VAL A 94 -7.14 -0.94 0.97
N GLY A 95 -6.67 -0.69 -0.25
CA GLY A 95 -5.64 -1.49 -0.87
C GLY A 95 -5.12 -0.88 -2.16
N MET A 96 -3.96 -1.35 -2.58
CA MET A 96 -3.31 -0.95 -3.82
C MET A 96 -2.58 -2.14 -4.42
N THR A 97 -2.52 -2.21 -5.75
CA THR A 97 -1.57 -3.03 -6.50
C THR A 97 -0.87 -2.17 -7.53
N VAL A 98 0.45 -2.29 -7.63
CA VAL A 98 1.29 -1.47 -8.51
C VAL A 98 2.21 -2.36 -9.33
N LEU A 99 2.28 -2.09 -10.64
CA LEU A 99 3.32 -2.60 -11.53
C LEU A 99 4.21 -1.41 -11.92
N GLY A 100 5.50 -1.46 -11.61
CA GLY A 100 6.44 -0.40 -11.92
C GLY A 100 7.77 -0.56 -11.19
N ASP A 101 8.81 0.15 -11.66
CA ASP A 101 10.16 0.02 -11.11
C ASP A 101 10.30 0.52 -9.67
N GLN A 102 9.37 1.34 -9.19
CA GLN A 102 9.32 1.87 -7.82
C GLN A 102 8.21 1.20 -6.97
N ALA A 103 7.67 0.05 -7.40
CA ALA A 103 6.56 -0.60 -6.72
C ALA A 103 6.81 -0.89 -5.22
N ASP A 104 8.03 -1.24 -4.85
CA ASP A 104 8.47 -1.47 -3.46
C ASP A 104 8.33 -0.20 -2.59
N ASN A 105 8.82 0.93 -3.09
CA ASN A 105 8.71 2.20 -2.38
C ASN A 105 7.24 2.62 -2.22
N LEU A 106 6.44 2.49 -3.29
CA LEU A 106 5.03 2.88 -3.24
C LEU A 106 4.21 1.98 -2.30
N VAL A 107 4.53 0.68 -2.27
CA VAL A 107 3.90 -0.26 -1.34
C VAL A 107 4.18 0.12 0.10
N ASN A 108 5.42 0.57 0.41
CA ASN A 108 5.77 1.01 1.76
C ASN A 108 5.05 2.32 2.13
N ASP A 109 5.00 3.30 1.21
CA ASP A 109 4.26 4.55 1.43
C ASP A 109 2.79 4.26 1.74
N PHE A 110 2.14 3.42 0.93
CA PHE A 110 0.76 3.00 1.18
C PHE A 110 0.58 2.17 2.45
N ALA A 111 1.55 1.33 2.83
CA ALA A 111 1.49 0.59 4.07
C ALA A 111 1.47 1.54 5.27
N LEU A 112 2.27 2.61 5.24
CA LEU A 112 2.25 3.66 6.27
C LEU A 112 0.89 4.38 6.30
N LEU A 113 0.39 4.81 5.15
CA LEU A 113 -0.91 5.49 5.06
C LEU A 113 -2.06 4.63 5.57
N LEU A 114 -2.15 3.37 5.14
CA LEU A 114 -3.25 2.49 5.50
C LEU A 114 -3.20 2.05 6.97
N ASN A 115 -2.01 1.78 7.52
CA ASN A 115 -1.89 1.50 8.97
C ASN A 115 -2.17 2.76 9.81
N GLY A 116 -1.77 3.94 9.33
CA GLY A 116 -2.05 5.23 9.95
C GLY A 116 -3.50 5.71 9.77
N LYS A 117 -4.30 5.01 8.96
CA LYS A 117 -5.66 5.42 8.56
C LYS A 117 -5.72 6.82 7.94
N ILE A 118 -4.64 7.23 7.28
CA ILE A 118 -4.51 8.56 6.67
C ILE A 118 -5.36 8.59 5.41
N ASP A 119 -6.36 9.46 5.40
CA ASP A 119 -7.22 9.69 4.24
C ASP A 119 -6.71 10.83 3.33
N GLY A 120 -7.45 11.13 2.26
CA GLY A 120 -7.08 12.19 1.32
C GLY A 120 -6.97 13.56 1.98
N PRO A 121 -8.02 14.03 2.67
CA PRO A 121 -7.97 15.28 3.42
C PRO A 121 -6.81 15.38 4.42
N GLU A 122 -6.44 14.29 5.10
CA GLU A 122 -5.28 14.27 6.00
C GLU A 122 -3.95 14.32 5.25
N LEU A 123 -3.82 13.57 4.14
CA LEU A 123 -2.65 13.59 3.29
C LEU A 123 -2.36 15.00 2.75
N GLN A 124 -3.40 15.73 2.33
CA GLN A 124 -3.31 17.10 1.79
C GLN A 124 -2.80 18.13 2.82
N LYS A 125 -2.78 17.80 4.12
CA LYS A 125 -2.21 18.67 5.16
C LYS A 125 -0.71 18.44 5.36
N MET A 126 -0.14 17.41 4.73
CA MET A 126 1.27 17.06 4.88
C MET A 126 2.13 17.87 3.92
N ILE A 127 3.39 18.07 4.30
CA ILE A 127 4.42 18.59 3.39
C ILE A 127 5.35 17.43 3.06
N PHE A 128 5.33 16.97 1.82
CA PHE A 128 6.29 15.99 1.33
C PHE A 128 7.57 16.67 0.84
N ALA A 129 8.68 15.94 0.91
CA ALA A 129 9.92 16.38 0.27
C ALA A 129 9.73 16.46 -1.25
N TYR A 130 10.34 17.46 -1.88
CA TYR A 130 10.26 17.67 -3.32
C TYR A 130 11.64 17.91 -3.94
N PRO A 131 11.99 17.27 -5.07
CA PRO A 131 11.25 16.20 -5.73
C PRO A 131 11.46 14.85 -5.04
N ALA A 132 10.37 14.18 -4.65
CA ALA A 132 10.41 12.82 -4.10
C ALA A 132 9.16 12.04 -4.48
N MET A 133 9.22 10.72 -4.32
CA MET A 133 8.16 9.83 -4.75
C MET A 133 6.84 10.02 -4.01
N ALA A 134 6.89 10.30 -2.71
CA ALA A 134 5.70 10.53 -1.91
C ALA A 134 4.92 11.80 -2.34
N ASP A 135 5.54 12.74 -3.07
CA ASP A 135 4.85 13.91 -3.61
C ASP A 135 3.81 13.53 -4.69
N ASP A 136 4.07 12.47 -5.48
CA ASP A 136 3.13 11.97 -6.48
C ASP A 136 1.80 11.50 -5.83
N LEU A 137 1.79 11.22 -4.52
CA LEU A 137 0.60 10.83 -3.79
C LEU A 137 -0.46 11.94 -3.81
N PHE A 138 -0.11 13.23 -3.87
CA PHE A 138 -1.14 14.27 -3.93
C PHE A 138 -2.08 14.12 -5.14
N GLY A 139 -1.60 13.54 -6.24
CA GLY A 139 -2.37 13.36 -7.47
C GLY A 139 -3.40 12.22 -7.47
N MET A 140 -3.51 11.41 -6.41
CA MET A 140 -4.34 10.19 -6.46
C MET A 140 -5.78 10.34 -5.94
N TRP A 141 -6.09 11.50 -5.35
CA TRP A 141 -7.38 11.77 -4.70
C TRP A 141 -8.30 12.67 -5.53
N TYR A 142 -7.87 13.06 -6.74
CA TYR A 142 -8.62 13.82 -7.72
C TYR A 142 -9.13 12.93 -8.87
#